data_AF-A0A970ZN30-F1
#
_entry.id   AF-A0A970ZN30-F1
#
_cell.length_a   1.000
_cell.length_b   1.000
_cell.length_c   1.000
_cell.angle_alpha   90.00
_cell.angle_beta   90.00
_cell.angle_gamma   90.00
#
_symmetry.space_group_name_H-M   'P 1'
#
loop_
_entity.id
_entity.type
_entity.pdbx_description
1 polymer ?
#
loop_
_entity_poly.entity_id
_entity_poly.type
_entity_poly.pdbx_seq_one_letter_code
_entity_poly.pdbx_strand_id
1 'polypeptide(L)'
;MHRSGKPCQIVGLTLFSVLTLAPVRAEKVAVASIRPTDLVEYEAQPEEVKELIEDALALTKKKLGYRFGSNSPKKGGMDCSGTVQFALSDLGLGALPRSSRDFYEWVEASGKLRETPGVSDTGDPIFAELKPGDLLFWEGTYETGEALPAISHVMIFLGTLEEDGQGVVFGASSGRRYRGKTIHGVSVFDWVVPDEESKSRFVGFGPIPGLRKEEPKPVPVEKPNPLKTFLESLVKKSETSPP
;
A
#
# COMPACT_ATOMS: atom_id res chain seq x y z
N MET A 1 -69.73 52.13 -29.19
CA MET A 1 -68.30 52.30 -28.85
C MET A 1 -67.81 51.00 -28.22
N HIS A 2 -66.80 50.40 -28.83
CA HIS A 2 -66.34 49.02 -28.64
C HIS A 2 -65.69 48.77 -27.27
N ARG A 3 -66.08 47.68 -26.61
CA ARG A 3 -65.28 46.98 -25.60
C ARG A 3 -64.39 45.95 -26.31
N SER A 4 -63.10 45.94 -26.02
CA SER A 4 -62.17 44.88 -26.43
C SER A 4 -61.01 44.83 -25.43
N GLY A 5 -61.16 44.01 -24.39
CA GLY A 5 -60.05 43.61 -23.52
C GLY A 5 -59.23 42.53 -24.22
N LYS A 6 -57.91 42.76 -24.34
CA LYS A 6 -56.96 41.77 -24.88
C LYS A 6 -56.56 40.79 -23.76
N PRO A 7 -56.54 39.47 -23.99
CA PRO A 7 -55.97 38.53 -23.04
C PRO A 7 -54.43 38.56 -23.15
N CYS A 8 -53.78 38.75 -22.00
CA CYS A 8 -52.35 38.59 -21.82
C CYS A 8 -52.06 37.08 -21.67
N GLN A 9 -51.41 36.46 -22.67
CA GLN A 9 -50.90 35.10 -22.54
C GLN A 9 -49.46 35.15 -22.04
N ILE A 10 -49.25 34.71 -20.80
CA ILE A 10 -47.94 34.43 -20.22
C ILE A 10 -47.54 33.04 -20.73
N VAL A 11 -46.60 33.00 -21.67
CA VAL A 11 -45.95 31.76 -22.10
C VAL A 11 -44.88 31.43 -21.06
N GLY A 12 -45.19 30.50 -20.16
CA GLY A 12 -44.22 29.93 -19.22
C GLY A 12 -43.27 29.00 -19.95
N LEU A 13 -42.06 29.48 -20.26
CA LEU A 13 -40.98 28.67 -20.80
C LEU A 13 -40.36 27.85 -19.67
N THR A 14 -40.83 26.63 -19.46
CA THR A 14 -40.23 25.68 -18.52
C THR A 14 -38.91 25.20 -19.11
N LEU A 15 -37.80 25.75 -18.61
CA LEU A 15 -36.45 25.33 -18.98
C LEU A 15 -36.17 23.96 -18.33
N PHE A 16 -36.43 22.87 -19.05
CA PHE A 16 -35.93 21.55 -18.68
C PHE A 16 -34.40 21.59 -18.81
N SER A 17 -33.71 21.79 -17.68
CA SER A 17 -32.26 21.59 -17.60
C SER A 17 -32.00 20.09 -17.69
N VAL A 18 -31.75 19.62 -18.92
CA VAL A 18 -31.23 18.28 -19.15
C VAL A 18 -29.78 18.30 -18.69
N LEU A 19 -29.54 17.80 -17.47
CA LEU A 19 -28.20 17.55 -16.96
C LEU A 19 -27.57 16.44 -17.82
N THR A 20 -26.89 16.82 -18.90
CA THR A 20 -26.11 15.91 -19.71
C THR A 20 -24.95 15.39 -18.86
N LEU A 21 -25.10 14.19 -18.30
CA LEU A 21 -24.00 13.39 -17.79
C LEU A 21 -23.06 13.14 -18.97
N ALA A 22 -22.01 13.96 -19.09
CA ALA A 22 -20.92 13.67 -20.00
C ALA A 22 -20.40 12.26 -19.64
N PRO A 23 -20.26 11.34 -20.60
CA PRO A 23 -19.70 10.04 -20.29
C PRO A 23 -18.29 10.24 -19.72
N VAL A 24 -18.04 9.76 -18.50
CA VAL A 24 -16.68 9.65 -17.95
C VAL A 24 -15.87 8.87 -18.97
N ARG A 25 -14.98 9.57 -19.67
CA ARG A 25 -14.12 8.95 -20.68
C ARG A 25 -13.28 7.90 -19.96
N ALA A 26 -13.48 6.63 -20.29
CA ALA A 26 -12.64 5.57 -19.77
C ALA A 26 -11.19 5.88 -20.13
N GLU A 27 -10.34 6.03 -19.10
CA GLU A 27 -8.91 6.22 -19.33
C GLU A 27 -8.34 5.02 -20.07
N LYS A 28 -7.45 5.30 -21.02
CA LYS A 28 -6.82 4.24 -21.81
C LYS A 28 -5.87 3.46 -20.90
N VAL A 29 -6.14 2.17 -20.72
CA VAL A 29 -5.27 1.28 -19.97
C VAL A 29 -3.87 1.29 -20.57
N ALA A 30 -2.87 1.58 -19.73
CA ALA A 30 -1.46 1.59 -20.06
C ALA A 30 -0.72 1.03 -18.85
N VAL A 31 -0.20 -0.19 -18.97
CA VAL A 31 0.44 -0.90 -17.85
C VAL A 31 1.90 -1.20 -18.18
N ALA A 32 2.72 -1.29 -17.14
CA ALA A 32 4.10 -1.70 -17.15
C ALA A 32 4.30 -2.89 -16.22
N SER A 33 5.32 -3.69 -16.53
CA SER A 33 5.73 -4.87 -15.77
C SER A 33 7.24 -4.99 -15.85
N ILE A 34 7.81 -5.70 -14.88
CA ILE A 34 9.22 -6.09 -14.80
C ILE A 34 9.30 -7.59 -14.50
N ARG A 35 10.50 -8.16 -14.49
CA ARG A 35 10.74 -9.50 -13.96
C ARG A 35 11.11 -9.39 -12.47
N PRO A 36 10.80 -10.40 -11.65
CA PRO A 36 11.26 -10.43 -10.26
C PRO A 36 12.79 -10.30 -10.16
N THR A 37 13.52 -10.98 -11.04
CA THR A 37 14.99 -10.91 -11.14
C THR A 37 15.54 -9.58 -11.63
N ASP A 38 14.68 -8.62 -12.00
CA ASP A 38 15.15 -7.25 -12.28
C ASP A 38 15.30 -6.45 -10.97
N LEU A 39 14.93 -7.01 -9.81
CA LEU A 39 15.03 -6.37 -8.49
C LEU A 39 16.26 -6.88 -7.73
N VAL A 40 17.08 -5.96 -7.22
CA VAL A 40 18.32 -6.25 -6.47
C VAL A 40 18.07 -7.16 -5.27
N GLU A 41 16.96 -6.92 -4.57
CA GLU A 41 16.68 -7.59 -3.30
C GLU A 41 15.95 -8.92 -3.46
N TYR A 42 15.55 -9.30 -4.69
CA TYR A 42 14.62 -10.41 -4.94
C TYR A 42 15.12 -11.73 -4.37
N GLU A 43 16.33 -12.15 -4.73
CA GLU A 43 16.84 -13.48 -4.37
C GLU A 43 16.99 -13.69 -2.86
N ALA A 44 17.22 -12.59 -2.13
CA ALA A 44 17.38 -12.59 -0.67
C ALA A 44 16.05 -12.49 0.10
N GLN A 45 14.91 -12.28 -0.58
CA GLN A 45 13.63 -12.18 0.09
C GLN A 45 13.16 -13.53 0.67
N PRO A 46 12.39 -13.51 1.77
CA PRO A 46 11.62 -14.67 2.22
C PRO A 46 10.65 -15.15 1.13
N GLU A 47 10.31 -16.44 1.17
CA GLU A 47 9.46 -17.07 0.15
C GLU A 47 8.10 -16.38 0.02
N GLU A 48 7.49 -15.98 1.13
CA GLU A 48 6.20 -15.28 1.13
C GLU A 48 6.26 -13.91 0.44
N VAL A 49 7.42 -13.25 0.50
CA VAL A 49 7.65 -11.96 -0.18
C VAL A 49 7.95 -12.20 -1.67
N LYS A 50 8.67 -13.29 -2.01
CA LYS A 50 8.88 -13.68 -3.42
C LYS A 50 7.54 -13.99 -4.10
N GLU A 51 6.69 -14.79 -3.46
CA GLU A 51 5.35 -15.12 -3.94
C GLU A 51 4.51 -13.86 -4.17
N LEU A 52 4.50 -12.92 -3.21
CA LEU A 52 3.84 -11.62 -3.38
C LEU A 52 4.34 -10.85 -4.60
N ILE A 53 5.66 -10.77 -4.81
CA ILE A 53 6.25 -10.06 -5.95
C ILE A 53 5.85 -10.73 -7.27
N GLU A 54 5.93 -12.06 -7.34
CA GLU A 54 5.54 -12.82 -8.53
C GLU A 54 4.06 -12.62 -8.88
N ASP A 55 3.18 -12.69 -7.90
CA ASP A 55 1.74 -12.51 -8.08
C ASP A 55 1.37 -11.07 -8.47
N ALA A 56 2.00 -10.08 -7.82
CA ALA A 56 1.88 -8.68 -8.19
C ALA A 56 2.27 -8.46 -9.66
N LEU A 57 3.42 -9.00 -10.08
CA LEU A 57 3.89 -8.87 -11.46
C LEU A 57 3.02 -9.67 -12.43
N ALA A 58 2.47 -10.82 -12.04
CA ALA A 58 1.51 -11.56 -12.85
C ALA A 58 0.22 -10.76 -13.10
N LEU A 59 -0.25 -9.98 -12.11
CA LEU A 59 -1.42 -9.10 -12.26
C LEU A 59 -1.20 -7.99 -13.29
N THR A 60 -0.02 -7.39 -13.34
CA THR A 60 0.29 -6.34 -14.32
C THR A 60 0.17 -6.84 -15.78
N LYS A 61 0.44 -8.13 -16.02
CA LYS A 61 0.33 -8.77 -17.36
C LYS A 61 -1.11 -8.91 -17.82
N LYS A 62 -2.10 -8.79 -16.92
CA LYS A 62 -3.53 -8.89 -17.25
C LYS A 62 -4.11 -7.61 -17.87
N LYS A 63 -3.34 -6.53 -17.96
CA LYS A 63 -3.75 -5.25 -18.57
C LYS A 63 -5.06 -4.72 -17.99
N LEU A 64 -5.12 -4.66 -16.66
CA LEU A 64 -6.28 -4.20 -15.90
C LEU A 64 -6.22 -2.68 -15.74
N GLY A 65 -7.35 -1.99 -15.89
CA GLY A 65 -7.45 -0.55 -15.66
C GLY A 65 -7.57 -0.18 -14.18
N TYR A 66 -7.66 1.13 -13.92
CA TYR A 66 -8.02 1.64 -12.59
C TYR A 66 -9.54 1.69 -12.50
N ARG A 67 -10.10 1.13 -11.42
CA ARG A 67 -11.56 1.15 -11.20
C ARG A 67 -11.88 1.36 -9.73
N PHE A 68 -12.31 2.59 -9.40
CA PHE A 68 -12.74 2.96 -8.06
C PHE A 68 -13.78 1.99 -7.49
N GLY A 69 -13.59 1.55 -6.24
CA GLY A 69 -14.45 0.61 -5.52
C GLY A 69 -14.23 -0.87 -5.89
N SER A 70 -13.34 -1.19 -6.83
CA SER A 70 -13.13 -2.57 -7.31
C SER A 70 -11.90 -3.25 -6.70
N ASN A 71 -12.06 -4.50 -6.26
CA ASN A 71 -11.01 -5.41 -5.80
C ASN A 71 -10.96 -6.71 -6.61
N SER A 72 -11.54 -6.72 -7.81
CA SER A 72 -11.65 -7.93 -8.62
C SER A 72 -11.19 -7.70 -10.06
N PRO A 73 -10.21 -8.47 -10.57
CA PRO A 73 -9.73 -8.35 -11.94
C PRO A 73 -10.83 -8.64 -12.98
N LYS A 74 -11.83 -9.45 -12.63
CA LYS A 74 -13.00 -9.75 -13.49
C LYS A 74 -13.82 -8.50 -13.86
N LYS A 75 -13.67 -7.40 -13.11
CA LYS A 75 -14.34 -6.11 -13.39
C LYS A 75 -13.56 -5.22 -14.36
N GLY A 76 -12.49 -5.76 -14.97
CA GLY A 76 -11.61 -5.07 -15.92
C GLY A 76 -10.62 -4.08 -15.29
N GLY A 77 -10.64 -3.96 -13.96
CA GLY A 77 -9.81 -3.02 -13.23
C GLY A 77 -10.04 -3.08 -11.73
N MET A 78 -9.11 -2.51 -10.96
CA MET A 78 -9.14 -2.45 -9.50
C MET A 78 -8.71 -1.05 -9.03
N ASP A 79 -9.12 -0.66 -7.83
CA ASP A 79 -8.59 0.52 -7.16
C ASP A 79 -7.31 0.18 -6.39
N CYS A 80 -6.68 1.18 -5.78
CA CYS A 80 -5.39 1.02 -5.11
C CYS A 80 -5.45 -0.07 -4.01
N SER A 81 -6.32 0.10 -3.01
CA SER A 81 -6.47 -0.83 -1.90
C SER A 81 -7.07 -2.18 -2.29
N GLY A 82 -7.93 -2.22 -3.31
CA GLY A 82 -8.48 -3.46 -3.86
C GLY A 82 -7.44 -4.27 -4.62
N THR A 83 -6.46 -3.62 -5.24
CA THR A 83 -5.31 -4.28 -5.87
C THR A 83 -4.38 -4.88 -4.82
N VAL A 84 -4.10 -4.14 -3.74
CA VAL A 84 -3.32 -4.67 -2.61
C VAL A 84 -4.05 -5.84 -1.97
N GLN A 85 -5.33 -5.70 -1.65
CA GLN A 85 -6.15 -6.78 -1.09
C GLN A 85 -6.14 -8.04 -1.96
N PHE A 86 -6.28 -7.89 -3.28
CA PHE A 86 -6.26 -9.03 -4.20
C PHE A 86 -4.88 -9.70 -4.24
N ALA A 87 -3.79 -8.94 -4.29
CA ALA A 87 -2.44 -9.50 -4.31
C ALA A 87 -2.07 -10.26 -3.02
N LEU A 88 -2.77 -9.99 -1.92
CA LEU A 88 -2.53 -10.61 -0.62
C LEU A 88 -3.47 -11.79 -0.32
N SER A 89 -4.50 -12.04 -1.14
CA SER A 89 -5.60 -12.94 -0.77
C SER A 89 -5.18 -14.40 -0.60
N ASP A 90 -4.15 -14.82 -1.34
CA ASP A 90 -3.77 -16.22 -1.43
C ASP A 90 -2.57 -16.55 -0.52
N LEU A 91 -1.98 -15.54 0.14
CA LEU A 91 -0.81 -15.67 1.03
C LEU A 91 -1.13 -16.20 2.44
N GLY A 92 -2.35 -16.72 2.66
CA GLY A 92 -2.76 -17.26 3.95
C GLY A 92 -2.82 -16.23 5.09
N LEU A 93 -2.85 -14.95 4.76
CA LEU A 93 -3.04 -13.87 5.73
C LEU A 93 -4.48 -13.90 6.26
N GLY A 94 -4.68 -13.37 7.47
CA GLY A 94 -6.00 -13.29 8.10
C GLY A 94 -6.98 -12.37 7.34
N ALA A 95 -7.98 -11.84 8.04
CA ALA A 95 -8.92 -10.91 7.43
C ALA A 95 -8.19 -9.67 6.88
N LEU A 96 -8.23 -9.49 5.56
CA LEU A 96 -7.54 -8.40 4.87
C LEU A 96 -8.36 -7.10 4.89
N PRO A 97 -7.74 -5.94 5.15
CA PRO A 97 -8.37 -4.64 5.03
C PRO A 97 -8.92 -4.39 3.62
N ARG A 98 -9.94 -3.52 3.49
CA ARG A 98 -10.51 -3.15 2.18
C ARG A 98 -10.11 -1.77 1.73
N SER A 99 -10.05 -0.78 2.61
CA SER A 99 -9.73 0.60 2.25
C SER A 99 -8.24 0.92 2.46
N SER A 100 -7.71 1.95 1.78
CA SER A 100 -6.32 2.39 1.97
C SER A 100 -6.06 2.83 3.41
N ARG A 101 -7.06 3.44 4.04
CA ARG A 101 -7.05 3.81 5.46
C ARG A 101 -7.03 2.58 6.37
N ASP A 102 -7.86 1.58 6.10
CA ASP A 102 -7.89 0.37 6.92
C ASP A 102 -6.53 -0.37 6.83
N PHE A 103 -5.87 -0.35 5.67
CA PHE A 103 -4.49 -0.86 5.53
C PHE A 103 -3.49 -0.06 6.37
N TYR A 104 -3.61 1.27 6.41
CA TYR A 104 -2.78 2.12 7.26
C TYR A 104 -2.97 1.76 8.75
N GLU A 105 -4.21 1.75 9.21
CA GLU A 105 -4.57 1.42 10.60
C GLU A 105 -4.13 -0.01 10.96
N TRP A 106 -4.15 -0.94 10.00
CA TRP A 106 -3.67 -2.31 10.20
C TRP A 106 -2.15 -2.38 10.42
N VAL A 107 -1.37 -1.62 9.64
CA VAL A 107 0.09 -1.51 9.84
C VAL A 107 0.39 -0.76 11.14
N GLU A 108 -0.34 0.32 11.43
CA GLU A 108 -0.22 1.09 12.68
C GLU A 108 -0.47 0.21 13.91
N ALA A 109 -1.55 -0.58 13.92
CA ALA A 109 -1.90 -1.49 15.01
C ALA A 109 -0.84 -2.57 15.24
N SER A 110 0.00 -2.88 14.25
CA SER A 110 1.14 -3.79 14.41
C SER A 110 2.34 -3.15 15.16
N GLY A 111 2.32 -1.84 15.38
CA GLY A 111 3.41 -1.07 15.99
C GLY A 111 4.64 -0.90 15.09
N LYS A 112 4.51 -1.20 13.79
CA LYS A 112 5.62 -1.18 12.82
C LYS A 112 5.47 -0.11 11.74
N LEU A 113 4.45 0.75 11.83
CA LEU A 113 4.30 1.90 10.95
C LEU A 113 5.43 2.91 11.20
N ARG A 114 6.04 3.39 10.11
CA ARG A 114 6.99 4.49 10.07
C ARG A 114 6.32 5.69 9.42
N GLU A 115 5.99 6.69 10.22
CA GLU A 115 5.49 7.97 9.72
C GLU A 115 6.65 8.83 9.19
N THR A 116 6.41 9.57 8.11
CA THR A 116 7.45 10.33 7.40
C THR A 116 7.05 11.80 7.17
N PRO A 117 6.78 12.57 8.23
CA PRO A 117 6.34 13.95 8.08
C PRO A 117 7.41 14.82 7.40
N GLY A 118 7.04 15.53 6.34
CA GLY A 118 7.90 16.51 5.68
C GLY A 118 8.97 15.94 4.74
N VAL A 119 8.94 14.62 4.46
CA VAL A 119 9.85 14.01 3.48
C VAL A 119 9.41 14.36 2.07
N SER A 120 10.37 14.81 1.25
CA SER A 120 10.15 15.22 -0.14
C SER A 120 11.14 14.56 -1.13
N ASP A 121 12.06 13.72 -0.65
CA ASP A 121 13.06 13.04 -1.46
C ASP A 121 13.18 11.55 -1.09
N THR A 122 13.34 10.69 -2.09
CA THR A 122 13.48 9.23 -1.89
C THR A 122 14.83 8.81 -1.32
N GLY A 123 15.83 9.69 -1.33
CA GLY A 123 17.15 9.47 -0.74
C GLY A 123 17.21 9.79 0.76
N ASP A 124 16.10 10.21 1.38
CA ASP A 124 16.04 10.46 2.81
C ASP A 124 16.42 9.19 3.63
N PRO A 125 17.31 9.30 4.64
CA PRO A 125 17.72 8.17 5.46
C PRO A 125 16.58 7.41 6.14
N ILE A 126 15.41 8.01 6.31
CA ILE A 126 14.23 7.33 6.86
C ILE A 126 13.83 6.10 6.04
N PHE A 127 14.15 6.08 4.73
CA PHE A 127 13.87 4.97 3.84
C PHE A 127 14.92 3.85 3.89
N ALA A 128 15.97 3.97 4.72
CA ALA A 128 16.96 2.90 4.88
C ALA A 128 16.35 1.57 5.38
N GLU A 129 15.19 1.62 6.04
CA GLU A 129 14.46 0.44 6.50
C GLU A 129 13.37 -0.05 5.53
N LEU A 130 13.08 0.69 4.44
CA LEU A 130 12.06 0.32 3.47
C LEU A 130 12.48 -0.94 2.71
N LYS A 131 11.60 -1.95 2.66
CA LYS A 131 11.92 -3.27 2.09
C LYS A 131 10.82 -3.78 1.14
N PRO A 132 11.16 -4.64 0.16
CA PRO A 132 10.17 -5.27 -0.72
C PRO A 132 8.99 -5.89 0.05
N GLY A 133 7.76 -5.62 -0.33
CA GLY A 133 6.57 -6.08 0.41
C GLY A 133 6.10 -5.14 1.52
N ASP A 134 6.76 -4.00 1.75
CA ASP A 134 6.21 -2.97 2.63
C ASP A 134 5.08 -2.18 1.93
N LEU A 135 4.08 -1.78 2.71
CA LEU A 135 3.01 -0.90 2.25
C LEU A 135 3.44 0.56 2.34
N LEU A 136 3.06 1.33 1.35
CA LEU A 136 3.34 2.75 1.18
C LEU A 136 2.03 3.53 1.17
N PHE A 137 1.95 4.62 1.93
CA PHE A 137 0.69 5.36 2.14
C PHE A 137 0.79 6.83 1.72
N TRP A 138 -0.26 7.31 1.04
CA TRP A 138 -0.39 8.72 0.65
C TRP A 138 -1.75 9.30 1.00
N GLU A 139 -1.76 10.60 1.26
CA GLU A 139 -2.97 11.43 1.35
C GLU A 139 -3.05 12.41 0.17
N GLY A 140 -4.21 13.06 0.00
CA GLY A 140 -4.40 14.11 -1.01
C GLY A 140 -4.39 13.63 -2.47
N THR A 141 -4.49 12.32 -2.74
CA THR A 141 -4.60 11.80 -4.12
C THR A 141 -6.03 11.86 -4.67
N TYR A 142 -7.02 11.92 -3.79
CA TYR A 142 -8.41 12.28 -4.04
C TYR A 142 -9.06 12.74 -2.72
N GLU A 143 -10.27 13.29 -2.79
CA GLU A 143 -11.02 13.75 -1.61
C GLU A 143 -11.52 12.58 -0.76
N THR A 144 -11.09 12.51 0.51
CA THR A 144 -11.47 11.46 1.48
C THR A 144 -12.53 11.91 2.49
N GLY A 145 -13.06 13.13 2.33
CA GLY A 145 -13.99 13.74 3.31
C GLY A 145 -13.27 14.17 4.59
N GLU A 146 -14.00 14.17 5.71
CA GLU A 146 -13.49 14.62 7.02
C GLU A 146 -12.80 13.51 7.84
N ALA A 147 -12.66 12.31 7.27
CA ALA A 147 -12.20 11.13 8.00
C ALA A 147 -10.67 11.15 8.19
N LEU A 148 -10.19 11.05 9.45
CA LEU A 148 -8.76 10.99 9.81
C LEU A 148 -8.32 9.61 10.30
N PRO A 149 -7.15 9.07 9.89
CA PRO A 149 -6.20 9.71 8.98
C PRO A 149 -6.73 9.75 7.53
N ALA A 150 -6.42 10.81 6.79
CA ALA A 150 -6.96 11.10 5.46
C ALA A 150 -6.29 10.29 4.34
N ILE A 151 -5.93 9.03 4.64
CA ILE A 151 -5.23 8.14 3.72
C ILE A 151 -6.11 7.88 2.51
N SER A 152 -5.57 8.22 1.34
CA SER A 152 -6.25 8.13 0.06
C SER A 152 -5.65 7.00 -0.81
N HIS A 153 -4.36 6.72 -0.68
CA HIS A 153 -3.68 5.78 -1.55
C HIS A 153 -2.80 4.79 -0.79
N VAL A 154 -2.73 3.56 -1.30
CA VAL A 154 -1.81 2.53 -0.81
C VAL A 154 -1.20 1.77 -1.99
N MET A 155 0.08 1.44 -1.90
CA MET A 155 0.81 0.59 -2.85
C MET A 155 1.82 -0.30 -2.10
N ILE A 156 2.35 -1.31 -2.78
CA ILE A 156 3.39 -2.20 -2.26
C ILE A 156 4.74 -1.78 -2.85
N PHE A 157 5.76 -1.57 -2.03
CA PHE A 157 7.13 -1.41 -2.51
C PHE A 157 7.66 -2.74 -3.03
N LEU A 158 8.18 -2.81 -4.25
CA LEU A 158 8.71 -4.06 -4.81
C LEU A 158 10.21 -4.21 -4.59
N GLY A 159 10.95 -3.12 -4.44
CA GLY A 159 12.42 -3.12 -4.37
C GLY A 159 13.04 -2.12 -5.32
N THR A 160 14.34 -2.27 -5.55
CA THR A 160 15.14 -1.42 -6.44
C THR A 160 15.57 -2.19 -7.68
N LEU A 161 15.51 -1.52 -8.84
CA LEU A 161 15.90 -2.13 -10.10
C LEU A 161 17.42 -2.31 -10.19
N GLU A 162 17.89 -3.48 -10.62
CA GLU A 162 19.34 -3.75 -10.82
C GLU A 162 19.97 -2.82 -11.87
N GLU A 163 19.18 -2.39 -12.84
CA GLU A 163 19.65 -1.56 -13.97
C GLU A 163 20.25 -0.23 -13.52
N ASP A 164 19.61 0.44 -12.55
CA ASP A 164 19.96 1.81 -12.15
C ASP A 164 19.67 2.16 -10.69
N GLY A 165 19.27 1.19 -9.88
CA GLY A 165 18.95 1.38 -8.47
C GLY A 165 17.63 2.11 -8.22
N GLN A 166 16.83 2.40 -9.26
CA GLN A 166 15.56 3.11 -9.06
C GLN A 166 14.55 2.20 -8.34
N GLY A 167 13.96 2.72 -7.26
CA GLY A 167 12.88 2.05 -6.56
C GLY A 167 11.61 1.93 -7.41
N VAL A 168 10.85 0.85 -7.22
CA VAL A 168 9.59 0.61 -7.92
C VAL A 168 8.50 0.11 -6.97
N VAL A 169 7.26 0.47 -7.31
CA VAL A 169 6.08 0.12 -6.52
C VAL A 169 5.03 -0.57 -7.38
N PHE A 170 4.24 -1.44 -6.78
CA PHE A 170 3.10 -2.09 -7.38
C PHE A 170 1.79 -1.59 -6.78
N GLY A 171 0.80 -1.37 -7.64
CA GLY A 171 -0.57 -1.07 -7.20
C GLY A 171 -1.45 -0.71 -8.38
N ALA A 172 -2.51 0.04 -8.12
CA ALA A 172 -3.34 0.62 -9.17
C ALA A 172 -3.45 2.12 -9.03
N SER A 173 -3.20 2.82 -10.14
CA SER A 173 -3.32 4.28 -10.22
C SER A 173 -3.86 4.73 -11.57
N SER A 174 -4.41 5.93 -11.59
CA SER A 174 -4.66 6.72 -12.79
C SER A 174 -3.56 7.79 -12.88
N GLY A 175 -2.78 7.79 -13.96
CA GLY A 175 -1.87 8.90 -14.28
C GLY A 175 -0.50 8.94 -13.60
N ARG A 176 -0.10 7.92 -12.82
CA ARG A 176 1.28 7.83 -12.28
C ARG A 176 2.27 7.46 -13.38
N ARG A 177 3.56 7.62 -13.13
CA ARG A 177 4.61 7.39 -14.13
C ARG A 177 5.37 6.08 -13.89
N TYR A 178 5.87 5.52 -14.99
CA TYR A 178 6.93 4.51 -15.00
C TYR A 178 7.90 4.86 -16.12
N ARG A 179 9.19 5.02 -15.81
CA ARG A 179 10.25 5.35 -16.78
C ARG A 179 9.86 6.51 -17.71
N GLY A 180 9.34 7.58 -17.10
CA GLY A 180 8.94 8.79 -17.81
C GLY A 180 7.62 8.70 -18.60
N LYS A 181 6.97 7.54 -18.66
CA LYS A 181 5.68 7.34 -19.35
C LYS A 181 4.52 7.37 -18.36
N THR A 182 3.40 7.97 -18.76
CA THR A 182 2.17 7.93 -17.97
C THR A 182 1.51 6.55 -18.09
N ILE A 183 1.17 5.97 -16.95
CA ILE A 183 0.63 4.63 -16.75
C ILE A 183 -0.72 4.75 -16.04
N HIS A 184 -1.68 3.92 -16.48
CA HIS A 184 -3.04 3.87 -15.96
C HIS A 184 -3.46 2.41 -15.79
N GLY A 185 -3.74 2.01 -14.54
CA GLY A 185 -4.24 0.69 -14.20
C GLY A 185 -3.42 -0.03 -13.13
N VAL A 186 -3.60 -1.34 -13.06
CA VAL A 186 -2.83 -2.24 -12.18
C VAL A 186 -1.46 -2.46 -12.81
N SER A 187 -0.41 -1.91 -12.20
CA SER A 187 0.90 -1.75 -12.85
C SER A 187 2.04 -1.63 -11.84
N VAL A 188 3.26 -1.70 -12.37
CA VAL A 188 4.45 -1.12 -11.76
C VAL A 188 4.52 0.38 -12.04
N PHE A 189 4.98 1.15 -11.06
CA PHE A 189 5.22 2.59 -11.12
C PHE A 189 6.58 2.94 -10.50
N ASP A 190 7.13 4.10 -10.86
CA ASP A 190 8.33 4.65 -10.23
C ASP A 190 8.03 4.94 -8.74
N TRP A 191 8.92 4.50 -7.84
CA TRP A 191 8.89 4.95 -6.44
C TRP A 191 9.35 6.40 -6.38
N VAL A 192 8.42 7.29 -6.01
CA VAL A 192 8.68 8.71 -5.85
C VAL A 192 7.90 9.23 -4.65
N VAL A 193 8.51 10.16 -3.93
CA VAL A 193 7.86 10.98 -2.91
C VAL A 193 7.33 12.25 -3.59
N PRO A 194 6.09 12.70 -3.31
CA PRO A 194 5.59 13.94 -3.88
C PRO A 194 6.37 15.17 -3.39
N ASP A 195 6.61 16.11 -4.29
CA ASP A 195 7.22 17.40 -4.00
C ASP A 195 6.42 18.20 -2.94
N GLU A 196 7.07 19.12 -2.23
CA GLU A 196 6.43 19.95 -1.19
C GLU A 196 5.28 20.83 -1.72
N GLU A 197 5.25 21.15 -3.00
CA GLU A 197 4.17 21.93 -3.62
C GLU A 197 2.99 21.05 -4.07
N SER A 198 3.14 19.72 -4.05
CA SER A 198 2.08 18.79 -4.45
C SER A 198 0.85 18.89 -3.55
N LYS A 199 -0.32 18.58 -4.10
CA LYS A 199 -1.53 18.36 -3.29
C LYS A 199 -1.49 17.04 -2.53
N SER A 200 -0.77 16.06 -3.05
CA SER A 200 -0.58 14.78 -2.39
C SER A 200 0.64 14.81 -1.47
N ARG A 201 0.59 14.04 -0.40
CA ARG A 201 1.70 13.85 0.54
C ARG A 201 1.95 12.38 0.75
N PHE A 202 3.22 12.03 0.90
CA PHE A 202 3.59 10.73 1.41
C PHE A 202 3.50 10.75 2.94
N VAL A 203 2.79 9.78 3.51
CA VAL A 203 2.45 9.78 4.95
C VAL A 203 3.38 8.85 5.72
N GLY A 204 3.66 7.67 5.15
CA GLY A 204 4.48 6.67 5.82
C GLY A 204 4.48 5.33 5.12
N PHE A 205 5.20 4.40 5.72
CA PHE A 205 5.30 3.01 5.24
C PHE A 205 5.41 2.02 6.40
N GLY A 206 5.21 0.75 6.10
CA GLY A 206 5.52 -0.32 7.05
C GLY A 206 5.23 -1.71 6.50
N PRO A 207 5.68 -2.75 7.21
CA PRO A 207 5.54 -4.12 6.75
C PRO A 207 4.09 -4.57 6.77
N ILE A 208 3.70 -5.42 5.81
CA ILE A 208 2.42 -6.14 5.85
C ILE A 208 2.41 -7.05 7.09
N PRO A 209 1.49 -6.85 8.04
CA PRO A 209 1.41 -7.68 9.24
C PRO A 209 1.19 -9.16 8.89
N GLY A 210 2.06 -10.03 9.41
CA GLY A 210 1.99 -11.48 9.19
C GLY A 210 2.63 -11.98 7.89
N LEU A 211 3.06 -11.11 6.97
CA LEU A 211 3.71 -11.54 5.73
C LEU A 211 5.07 -12.18 5.98
N ARG A 212 5.90 -11.51 6.80
CA ARG A 212 7.19 -12.04 7.21
C ARG A 212 6.99 -12.80 8.51
N LYS A 213 7.30 -14.10 8.50
CA LYS A 213 7.42 -14.88 9.73
C LYS A 213 8.51 -14.24 10.59
N GLU A 214 8.19 -13.87 11.83
CA GLU A 214 9.20 -13.33 12.73
C GLU A 214 10.26 -14.42 12.95
N GLU A 215 11.52 -14.09 12.69
CA GLU A 215 12.61 -14.96 13.12
C GLU A 215 12.51 -15.10 14.64
N PRO A 216 12.61 -16.32 15.19
CA PRO A 216 12.57 -16.50 16.63
C PRO A 216 13.66 -15.62 17.25
N LYS A 217 13.26 -14.70 18.13
CA LYS A 217 14.22 -13.91 18.92
C LYS A 217 15.22 -14.89 19.53
N PRO A 218 16.54 -14.67 19.43
CA PRO A 218 17.50 -15.54 20.10
C PRO A 218 17.13 -15.56 21.58
N VAL A 219 16.71 -16.73 22.05
CA VAL A 219 16.43 -16.95 23.47
C VAL A 219 17.69 -16.52 24.19
N PRO A 220 17.63 -15.59 25.16
CA PRO A 220 18.79 -15.25 25.96
C PRO A 220 19.34 -16.55 26.52
N VAL A 221 20.52 -16.95 26.08
CA VAL A 221 21.23 -18.08 26.68
C VAL A 221 21.43 -17.67 28.14
N GLU A 222 20.65 -18.26 29.04
CA GLU A 222 20.74 -18.01 30.47
C GLU A 222 22.16 -18.39 30.86
N LYS A 223 23.02 -17.38 31.04
CA LYS A 223 24.40 -17.61 31.49
C LYS A 223 24.29 -18.36 32.82
N PRO A 224 25.01 -19.48 33.02
CA PRO A 224 24.92 -20.26 34.23
C PRO A 224 25.12 -19.33 35.43
N ASN A 225 24.08 -19.18 36.25
CA ASN A 225 24.11 -18.30 37.40
C ASN A 225 25.11 -18.90 38.41
N PRO A 226 26.28 -18.29 38.64
CA PRO A 226 27.30 -18.86 39.49
C PRO A 226 26.82 -19.04 40.93
N LEU A 227 25.82 -18.26 41.38
CA LEU A 227 25.20 -18.43 42.69
C LEU A 227 24.36 -19.71 42.77
N LYS A 228 23.67 -20.08 41.68
CA LYS A 228 22.87 -21.31 41.65
C LYS A 228 23.79 -22.54 41.71
N THR A 229 24.86 -22.54 40.92
CA THR A 229 25.88 -23.60 40.92
C THR A 229 26.60 -23.69 42.28
N PHE A 230 26.87 -22.56 42.93
CA PHE A 230 27.50 -22.53 44.24
C PHE A 230 26.56 -23.07 45.34
N LEU A 231 25.29 -22.67 45.33
CA LEU A 231 24.29 -23.15 46.29
C LEU A 231 24.02 -24.65 46.14
N GLU A 232 23.93 -25.16 44.91
CA GLU A 232 23.82 -26.60 44.64
C GLU A 232 25.05 -27.37 45.13
N SER A 233 26.26 -26.79 45.02
CA SER A 233 27.48 -27.39 45.54
C SER A 233 27.54 -27.43 47.08
N LEU A 234 26.94 -26.46 47.76
CA LEU A 234 26.90 -26.40 49.22
C LEU A 234 25.89 -27.39 49.82
N VAL A 235 24.71 -27.52 49.21
CA VAL A 235 23.69 -28.50 49.62
C VAL A 235 24.22 -29.94 49.47
N LYS A 236 24.93 -30.22 48.38
CA LYS A 236 25.54 -31.55 48.15
C LYS A 236 26.66 -31.88 49.14
N LYS A 237 27.31 -30.87 49.72
CA LYS A 237 28.38 -31.03 50.72
C LYS A 237 27.84 -31.25 52.14
N SER A 238 26.63 -30.76 52.45
CA SER A 238 25.99 -31.00 53.76
C SER A 238 25.40 -32.40 53.91
N GLU A 239 25.17 -33.14 52.81
CA GLU A 239 24.60 -34.49 52.84
C GLU A 239 25.64 -35.62 53.00
N THR A 240 26.94 -35.30 53.03
CA THR A 240 28.03 -36.31 53.04
C THR A 240 28.89 -36.31 54.31
N SER A 241 28.48 -35.64 55.38
CA SER A 241 29.14 -35.77 56.69
C SER A 241 28.41 -36.78 57.58
N PRO A 242 29.03 -37.94 57.89
CA PRO A 242 28.45 -38.88 58.84
C PRO A 242 28.65 -38.38 60.29
N PRO A 243 27.79 -38.77 61.24
CA PRO A 243 28.01 -38.57 62.67
C PRO A 243 29.18 -39.39 63.22
#